data_AF-A0A174EXR9-F1
#
_entry.id   AF-A0A174EXR9-F1
#
_cell.length_a   1.000
_cell.length_b   1.000
_cell.length_c   1.000
_cell.angle_alpha   90.00
_cell.angle_beta   90.00
_cell.angle_gamma   90.00
#
_symmetry.space_group_name_H-M   'P 1'
#
loop_
_entity.id
_entity.type
_entity.pdbx_description
1 polymer ?
#
loop_
_entity_poly.entity_id
_entity_poly.type
_entity_poly.pdbx_seq_one_letter_code
_entity_poly.pdbx_strand_id
1 'polypeptide(L)' 'MIKISADKDADQREIYNKIVLCPICGQKLTDISYVNGVVILRVKCRRCKNYINVDIVGTK' A
#
# COMPACT_ATOMS: atom_id res chain seq x y z
N MET A 1 -4.29 -9.45 18.64
CA MET A 1 -5.08 -8.21 18.55
C MET A 1 -4.30 -7.23 17.69
N ILE A 2 -4.90 -6.66 16.63
CA ILE A 2 -4.22 -5.67 15.77
C ILE A 2 -4.53 -4.28 16.33
N LYS A 3 -3.52 -3.47 16.63
CA LYS A 3 -3.66 -2.08 17.08
C LYS A 3 -3.43 -1.16 15.87
N ILE A 4 -4.38 -0.26 15.62
CA ILE A 4 -4.32 0.71 14.52
C ILE A 4 -4.37 2.10 15.16
N SER A 5 -3.44 2.98 14.79
CA SER A 5 -3.43 4.39 15.16
C SER A 5 -3.47 5.23 13.88
N ALA A 6 -4.18 6.34 13.92
CA ALA A 6 -4.32 7.26 12.80
C ALA A 6 -4.23 8.69 13.32
N ASP A 7 -3.39 9.50 12.67
CA ASP A 7 -3.13 10.89 13.01
C ASP A 7 -3.19 11.72 11.72
N LYS A 8 -3.53 13.00 11.83
CA LYS A 8 -3.51 13.90 10.68
C LYS A 8 -2.07 14.15 10.24
N ASP A 9 -1.76 13.91 8.97
CA ASP A 9 -0.48 14.30 8.38
C ASP A 9 -0.37 15.83 8.32
N ALA A 10 0.64 16.38 8.99
CA ALA A 10 0.90 17.82 9.02
C ALA A 10 1.52 18.32 7.71
N ASP A 11 2.19 17.44 6.96
CA ASP A 11 2.98 17.84 5.80
C ASP A 11 2.22 17.80 4.47
N GLN A 12 1.01 17.20 4.41
CA GLN A 12 0.02 17.14 3.30
C GLN A 12 0.53 17.22 1.85
N ARG A 13 1.78 16.84 1.58
CA ARG A 13 2.40 16.91 0.26
C ARG A 13 2.33 15.53 -0.37
N GLU A 14 1.66 15.42 -1.51
CA GLU A 14 1.80 14.25 -2.36
C GLU A 14 3.20 14.26 -2.98
N ILE A 15 4.03 13.27 -2.65
CA ILE A 15 5.42 13.26 -3.08
C ILE A 15 5.59 12.34 -4.30
N TYR A 16 4.83 11.25 -4.40
CA TYR A 16 4.91 10.28 -5.51
C TYR A 16 3.56 9.60 -5.74
N ASN A 17 3.27 9.15 -6.97
CA ASN A 17 2.12 8.27 -7.22
C ASN A 17 2.62 6.94 -7.80
N LYS A 18 2.71 5.90 -6.96
CA LYS A 18 3.01 4.53 -7.39
C LYS A 18 1.79 3.63 -7.23
N ILE A 19 1.51 2.84 -8.27
CA ILE A 19 0.35 1.93 -8.30
C ILE A 19 0.82 0.51 -7.97
N VAL A 20 0.17 -0.12 -7.01
CA VAL A 20 0.34 -1.56 -6.77
C VAL A 20 -0.65 -2.33 -7.63
N LEU A 21 -0.13 -3.20 -8.50
CA LEU A 21 -0.93 -4.09 -9.33
C LEU A 21 -0.92 -5.51 -8.77
N CYS A 22 -2.02 -6.23 -8.95
CA CYS A 22 -2.07 -7.65 -8.67
C CYS A 22 -1.20 -8.39 -9.69
N PRO A 23 -0.20 -9.18 -9.26
CA PRO A 23 0.73 -9.85 -10.18
C PRO A 23 0.05 -10.96 -11.00
N ILE A 24 -1.14 -11.40 -10.61
CA ILE A 24 -1.85 -12.52 -11.26
C ILE A 24 -2.78 -12.03 -12.37
N CYS A 25 -3.46 -10.89 -12.17
CA CYS A 25 -4.53 -10.43 -13.07
C CYS A 25 -4.43 -8.96 -13.49
N GLY A 26 -3.35 -8.26 -13.09
CA GLY A 26 -3.12 -6.85 -13.40
C GLY A 26 -4.07 -5.88 -12.71
N GLN A 27 -5.03 -6.34 -11.89
CA GLN A 27 -5.97 -5.47 -11.21
C GLN A 27 -5.24 -4.54 -10.24
N LYS A 28 -5.53 -3.25 -10.33
CA LYS A 28 -5.08 -2.23 -9.37
C LYS A 28 -5.56 -2.56 -7.95
N LEU A 29 -4.61 -2.67 -7.01
CA LEU A 29 -4.86 -2.99 -5.61
C LEU A 29 -4.96 -1.73 -4.74
N THR A 30 -3.94 -0.88 -4.79
CA THR A 30 -3.86 0.39 -4.04
C THR A 30 -2.94 1.37 -4.75
N ASP A 31 -3.13 2.66 -4.47
CA ASP A 31 -2.17 3.70 -4.78
C ASP A 31 -1.33 4.01 -3.55
N ILE A 32 -0.08 4.39 -3.76
CA ILE A 32 0.86 4.77 -2.72
C ILE A 32 1.33 6.19 -3.02
N SER A 33 0.89 7.13 -2.18
CA SER A 33 1.24 8.55 -2.29
C SER A 33 2.56 8.89 -1.57
N TYR A 34 2.85 8.16 -0.50
CA TYR A 34 4.03 8.36 0.35
C TYR A 34 4.25 7.15 1.28
N VAL A 35 5.51 6.77 1.49
CA VAL A 35 5.94 5.81 2.52
C VAL A 35 7.27 6.27 3.09
N ASN A 36 7.39 6.24 4.42
CA ASN A 36 8.65 6.41 5.13
C ASN A 36 8.85 5.20 6.05
N GLY A 37 9.84 4.37 5.73
CA GLY A 37 10.07 3.07 6.37
C GLY A 37 9.54 1.90 5.54
N VAL A 38 9.02 0.88 6.22
CA VAL A 38 8.57 -0.38 5.61
C VAL A 38 7.12 -0.66 5.97
N VAL A 39 6.30 -0.97 4.97
CA VAL A 39 4.90 -1.38 5.12
C VAL A 39 4.72 -2.75 4.48
N ILE A 40 4.28 -3.72 5.28
CA ILE A 40 4.02 -5.10 4.84
C ILE A 40 2.52 -5.36 4.99
N LEU A 41 1.85 -5.62 3.87
CA LEU A 41 0.39 -5.82 3.81
C LEU A 41 0.07 -7.12 3.10
N ARG A 42 -0.90 -7.86 3.63
CA ARG A 42 -1.53 -8.98 2.91
C ARG A 42 -2.90 -8.55 2.42
N VAL A 43 -3.06 -8.41 1.11
CA VAL A 43 -4.29 -7.92 0.47
C VAL A 43 -4.93 -9.02 -0.35
N LYS A 44 -6.24 -9.24 -0.20
CA LYS A 44 -6.98 -10.14 -1.08
C LYS A 44 -7.36 -9.41 -2.37
N CYS A 45 -6.88 -9.89 -3.51
CA CYS A 45 -7.25 -9.33 -4.80
C CYS A 45 -8.76 -9.49 -5.03
N ARG A 46 -9.45 -8.39 -5.35
CA ARG A 46 -10.91 -8.40 -5.57
C ARG A 46 -11.32 -9.16 -6.83
N ARG A 47 -10.47 -9.20 -7.86
CA ARG A 47 -10.73 -9.85 -9.16
C ARG A 47 -10.44 -11.36 -9.11
N CYS A 48 -9.17 -11.75 -8.87
CA CYS A 48 -8.78 -13.17 -8.88
C CYS A 48 -8.91 -13.88 -7.52
N LYS A 49 -9.32 -13.19 -6.45
CA LYS A 49 -9.54 -13.71 -5.09
C LYS A 49 -8.31 -14.28 -4.37
N ASN A 50 -7.12 -14.23 -4.99
CA ASN A 50 -5.86 -14.62 -4.36
C ASN A 50 -5.40 -13.60 -3.32
N TYR A 51 -4.70 -14.09 -2.29
CA TYR A 51 -4.00 -13.24 -1.34
C TYR A 51 -2.64 -12.84 -1.90
N ILE A 52 -2.33 -11.55 -1.88
CA ILE A 52 -1.11 -10.95 -2.39
C ILE A 52 -0.36 -10.31 -1.21
N ASN A 53 0.91 -10.64 -1.06
CA ASN A 53 1.80 -9.94 -0.14
C ASN A 53 2.36 -8.70 -0.85
N VAL A 54 2.29 -7.55 -0.19
CA VAL A 54 2.73 -6.27 -0.70
C VAL A 54 3.71 -5.68 0.30
N ASP A 55 4.98 -5.62 -0.08
CA ASP A 55 6.07 -5.03 0.69
C ASP A 55 6.44 -3.69 0.05
N ILE A 56 6.31 -2.60 0.81
CA ILE A 56 6.60 -1.24 0.34
C ILE A 56 7.71 -0.68 1.21
N VAL A 57 8.82 -0.32 0.58
CA VAL A 57 9.97 0.32 1.24
C VAL A 57 10.12 1.73 0.68
N GLY A 58 10.10 2.72 1.57
CA GLY A 58 10.35 4.12 1.23
C GLY A 58 11.43 4.69 2.13
N THR A 59 12.46 5.27 1.53
CA THR A 59 13.47 6.08 2.22
C THR A 59 13.16 7.54 1.94
N LYS A 60 13.05 8.36 3.00
CA LYS A 60 12.94 9.81 2.89
C LYS A 60 14.12 10.40 2.12
#